data_AF-A0A9X3MHY3-F1
#
_entry.id   AF-A0A9X3MHY3-F1
#
_cell.length_a   1.000
_cell.length_b   1.000
_cell.length_c   1.000
_cell.angle_alpha   90.00
_cell.angle_beta   90.00
_cell.angle_gamma   90.00
#
_symmetry.space_group_name_H-M   'P 1'
#
loop_
_entity.id
_entity.type
_entity.pdbx_description
1 polymer ?
#
loop_
_entity_poly.entity_id
_entity_poly.type
_entity_poly.pdbx_seq_one_letter_code
_entity_poly.pdbx_strand_id
1 'polypeptide(L)'
;MQTGKTILTSYFEWKGHDITVQISMLSGKEWVYVDGELVSQKSNWYFKSSHMIEIEGEKLEVQICLNGKWMITVFLKKGYRSIDEYEFGLTHLQILKGIGVAFACGLLVGFVTIAVFFGGKG
;
A
#
# COMPACT_ATOMS: atom_id res chain seq x y z
N MET A 1 13.97 13.45 3.46
CA MET A 1 13.02 13.15 4.55
C MET A 1 11.80 14.03 4.36
N GLN A 2 10.71 13.50 3.81
CA GLN A 2 9.51 14.29 3.50
C GLN A 2 8.30 13.67 4.21
N THR A 3 7.76 14.49 5.12
CA THR A 3 6.67 14.27 6.04
C THR A 3 5.34 14.36 5.29
N GLY A 4 4.75 13.22 4.97
CA GLY A 4 3.36 13.10 4.53
C GLY A 4 2.78 11.83 5.13
N LYS A 5 1.75 11.97 5.97
CA LYS A 5 1.17 10.96 6.87
C LYS A 5 0.37 9.87 6.11
N THR A 6 0.98 9.31 5.07
CA THR A 6 0.36 8.45 4.05
C THR A 6 1.21 7.23 3.70
N ILE A 7 2.47 7.18 4.14
CA ILE A 7 3.33 5.99 4.03
C ILE A 7 3.42 5.35 5.40
N LEU A 8 2.95 4.11 5.52
CA LEU A 8 3.21 3.25 6.68
C LEU A 8 4.57 2.60 6.49
N THR A 9 5.40 2.61 7.54
CA THR A 9 6.73 1.99 7.50
C THR A 9 6.87 1.04 8.67
N SER A 10 7.16 -0.23 8.38
CA SER A 10 7.49 -1.26 9.38
C SER A 10 8.93 -1.71 9.20
N TYR A 11 9.54 -2.11 10.31
CA TYR A 11 10.92 -2.54 10.39
C TYR A 11 10.96 -3.95 10.98
N PHE A 12 11.77 -4.81 10.38
CA PHE A 12 12.08 -6.14 10.88
C PHE A 12 13.60 -6.34 10.82
N GLU A 13 14.10 -7.26 11.61
CA GLU A 13 15.49 -7.70 11.57
C GLU A 13 15.54 -9.21 11.33
N TRP A 14 16.44 -9.65 10.46
CA TRP A 14 16.70 -11.07 10.26
C TRP A 14 18.19 -11.34 10.09
N LYS A 15 18.78 -12.02 11.07
CA LYS A 15 20.21 -12.39 11.08
C LYS A 15 21.14 -11.18 10.90
N GLY A 16 20.78 -10.04 11.47
CA GLY A 16 21.54 -8.79 11.37
C GLY A 16 21.31 -7.99 10.09
N HIS A 17 20.38 -8.43 9.21
CA HIS A 17 19.94 -7.64 8.07
C HIS A 17 18.66 -6.87 8.40
N ASP A 18 18.62 -5.59 8.02
CA ASP A 18 17.48 -4.70 8.25
C ASP A 18 16.47 -4.82 7.11
N ILE A 19 15.24 -5.19 7.42
CA ILE A 19 14.15 -5.28 6.44
C ILE A 19 13.19 -4.12 6.69
N THR A 20 13.09 -3.21 5.73
CA THR A 20 12.14 -2.10 5.79
C THR A 20 11.01 -2.33 4.80
N VAL A 21 9.77 -2.22 5.26
CA VAL A 21 8.59 -2.33 4.40
C VAL A 21 7.85 -1.01 4.43
N GLN A 22 7.59 -0.44 3.26
CA GLN A 22 6.85 0.81 3.10
C GLN A 22 5.58 0.57 2.30
N ILE A 23 4.48 1.15 2.77
CA ILE A 23 3.16 1.03 2.14
C ILE A 23 2.57 2.42 1.97
N SER A 24 2.39 2.85 0.73
CA SER A 24 1.64 4.05 0.38
C SER A 24 0.13 3.78 0.47
N MET A 25 -0.49 4.32 1.51
CA MET A 25 -1.95 4.26 1.73
C MET A 25 -2.75 4.98 0.66
N LEU A 26 -2.12 5.89 -0.10
CA LEU A 26 -2.80 6.63 -1.16
C LEU A 26 -2.79 5.90 -2.49
N SER A 27 -1.73 5.13 -2.80
CA SER A 27 -1.55 4.53 -4.12
C SER A 27 -1.52 3.00 -4.10
N GLY A 28 -1.62 2.39 -2.93
CA GLY A 28 -1.41 0.94 -2.74
C GLY A 28 -0.01 0.48 -3.12
N LYS A 29 0.97 1.39 -3.21
CA LYS A 29 2.34 1.01 -3.58
C LYS A 29 3.05 0.44 -2.36
N GLU A 30 3.74 -0.65 -2.58
CA GLU A 30 4.43 -1.43 -1.55
C GLU A 30 5.88 -1.59 -1.98
N TRP A 31 6.79 -1.34 -1.03
CA TRP A 31 8.23 -1.45 -1.24
C TRP A 31 8.83 -2.25 -0.10
N VAL A 32 9.72 -3.18 -0.43
CA VAL A 32 10.51 -3.95 0.53
C VAL A 32 11.97 -3.68 0.25
N TYR A 33 12.67 -3.25 1.30
CA TYR A 33 14.09 -2.98 1.29
C TYR A 33 14.81 -3.95 2.23
N VAL A 34 16.00 -4.37 1.85
CA VAL A 34 16.94 -5.11 2.71
C VAL A 34 18.23 -4.30 2.77
N ASP A 35 18.68 -3.93 3.97
CA ASP A 35 19.84 -3.06 4.23
C ASP A 35 19.80 -1.74 3.44
N GLY A 36 18.58 -1.23 3.20
CA GLY A 36 18.33 0.00 2.44
C GLY A 36 18.25 -0.18 0.92
N GLU A 37 18.54 -1.37 0.38
CA GLU A 37 18.39 -1.67 -1.05
C GLU A 37 16.98 -2.16 -1.37
N LEU A 38 16.37 -1.62 -2.44
CA LEU A 38 15.02 -2.03 -2.87
C LEU A 38 15.08 -3.42 -3.52
N VAL A 39 14.57 -4.44 -2.83
CA VAL A 39 14.55 -5.82 -3.31
C VAL A 39 13.21 -6.23 -3.92
N SER A 40 12.12 -5.54 -3.58
CA SER A 40 10.81 -5.84 -4.13
C SER A 40 9.89 -4.63 -4.15
N GLN A 41 9.08 -4.53 -5.20
CA GLN A 41 8.08 -3.48 -5.34
C GLN A 41 6.82 -4.05 -5.98
N LYS A 42 5.65 -3.70 -5.43
CA LYS A 42 4.34 -4.03 -5.99
C LYS A 42 3.39 -2.84 -5.85
N SER A 43 2.29 -2.91 -6.59
CA SER A 43 1.13 -2.05 -6.37
C SER A 43 -0.05 -2.95 -6.14
N ASN A 44 -0.61 -2.90 -4.93
CA ASN A 44 -1.75 -3.70 -4.55
C ASN A 44 -2.78 -2.82 -3.84
N TRP A 45 -3.98 -2.78 -4.41
CA TRP A 45 -5.14 -2.13 -3.81
C TRP A 45 -6.06 -3.15 -3.11
N TYR A 46 -5.76 -4.44 -3.22
CA TYR A 46 -6.52 -5.52 -2.61
C TYR A 46 -6.05 -5.80 -1.18
N PHE A 47 -6.90 -6.48 -0.43
CA PHE A 47 -6.75 -6.72 1.02
C PHE A 47 -5.55 -7.58 1.43
N LYS A 48 -4.78 -8.14 0.50
CA LYS A 48 -3.63 -9.01 0.80
C LYS A 48 -2.60 -9.02 -0.32
N SER A 49 -1.32 -8.88 0.04
CA SER A 49 -0.15 -8.97 -0.84
C SER A 49 0.97 -9.75 -0.15
N SER A 50 1.88 -10.26 -0.96
CA SER A 50 3.11 -10.89 -0.47
C SER A 50 4.32 -10.54 -1.35
N HIS A 51 5.46 -10.38 -0.71
CA HIS A 51 6.77 -10.19 -1.34
C HIS A 51 7.68 -11.34 -0.89
N MET A 52 8.22 -12.07 -1.86
CA MET A 52 9.23 -13.09 -1.59
C MET A 52 10.60 -12.42 -1.69
N ILE A 53 11.39 -12.55 -0.64
CA ILE A 53 12.76 -12.04 -0.57
C ILE A 53 13.70 -13.19 -0.16
N GLU A 54 14.98 -13.04 -0.43
CA GLU A 54 16.00 -14.02 -0.07
C GLU A 54 17.14 -13.32 0.66
N ILE A 55 17.48 -13.80 1.85
CA ILE A 55 18.57 -13.27 2.68
C ILE A 55 19.45 -14.45 3.08
N GLU A 56 20.74 -14.40 2.72
CA GLU A 56 21.71 -15.47 2.96
C GLU A 56 21.25 -16.87 2.49
N GLY A 57 20.54 -16.94 1.34
CA GLY A 57 20.01 -18.19 0.80
C GLY A 57 18.71 -18.68 1.45
N GLU A 58 18.16 -17.94 2.41
CA GLU A 58 16.88 -18.26 3.04
C GLU A 58 15.74 -17.44 2.43
N LYS A 59 14.71 -18.14 1.95
CA LYS A 59 13.51 -17.52 1.42
C LYS A 59 12.58 -17.09 2.55
N LEU A 60 12.25 -15.80 2.56
CA LEU A 60 11.30 -15.19 3.47
C LEU A 60 10.13 -14.61 2.67
N GLU A 61 8.97 -14.53 3.33
CA GLU A 61 7.78 -13.87 2.80
C GLU A 61 7.44 -12.68 3.69
N VAL A 62 7.42 -11.48 3.11
CA VAL A 62 6.78 -10.31 3.69
C VAL A 62 5.33 -10.31 3.23
N GLN A 63 4.40 -10.56 4.15
CA GLN A 63 2.97 -10.62 3.84
C GLN A 63 2.25 -9.41 4.44
N ILE A 64 1.52 -8.68 3.61
CA ILE A 64 0.74 -7.51 4.02
C ILE A 64 -0.73 -7.90 3.96
N CYS A 65 -1.45 -7.69 5.06
CA CYS A 65 -2.86 -8.01 5.19
C CYS A 65 -3.64 -6.78 5.70
N LEU A 66 -4.69 -6.39 4.99
CA LEU A 66 -5.70 -5.45 5.49
C LEU A 66 -6.83 -6.25 6.14
N ASN A 67 -6.87 -6.23 7.46
CA ASN A 67 -7.90 -6.89 8.24
C ASN A 67 -9.17 -6.03 8.29
N GLY A 68 -10.34 -6.69 8.29
CA GLY A 68 -11.67 -6.04 8.19
C GLY A 68 -12.04 -5.04 9.30
N LYS A 69 -11.17 -4.81 10.28
CA LYS A 69 -11.28 -3.77 11.31
C LYS A 69 -10.40 -2.55 11.05
N TRP A 70 -10.06 -2.26 9.78
CA TRP A 70 -9.20 -1.12 9.41
C TRP A 70 -7.79 -1.20 9.99
N MET A 71 -7.27 -2.43 10.08
CA MET A 71 -5.94 -2.69 10.60
C MET A 71 -5.09 -3.28 9.48
N ILE A 72 -3.91 -2.71 9.27
CA ILE A 72 -2.92 -3.30 8.37
C ILE A 72 -1.91 -4.03 9.23
N THR A 73 -1.71 -5.30 8.90
CA THR A 73 -0.70 -6.12 9.54
C THR A 73 0.33 -6.53 8.51
N VAL A 74 1.60 -6.32 8.82
CA VAL A 74 2.74 -6.77 8.02
C VAL A 74 3.42 -7.90 8.78
N PHE A 75 3.48 -9.07 8.17
CA PHE A 75 4.11 -10.26 8.73
C PHE A 75 5.44 -10.54 8.03
N LEU A 76 6.46 -10.89 8.79
CA LEU A 76 7.65 -11.56 8.28
C LEU A 76 7.52 -13.06 8.52
N LYS A 77 7.57 -13.86 7.45
CA LYS A 77 7.35 -15.32 7.51
C LYS A 77 8.51 -16.10 6.92
N LYS A 78 8.73 -17.30 7.46
CA LYS A 78 9.61 -18.33 6.89
C LYS A 78 8.80 -19.62 6.75
N GLY A 79 8.47 -19.97 5.51
CA GLY A 79 7.49 -21.02 5.22
C GLY A 79 6.13 -20.70 5.83
N TYR A 80 5.54 -21.63 6.59
CA TYR A 80 4.22 -21.47 7.20
C TYR A 80 4.25 -20.72 8.55
N ARG A 81 5.43 -20.37 9.07
CA ARG A 81 5.58 -19.76 10.39
C ARG A 81 5.77 -18.24 10.28
N SER A 82 5.01 -17.49 11.07
CA SER A 82 5.30 -16.08 11.32
C SER A 82 6.46 -15.96 12.29
N ILE A 83 7.48 -15.21 11.88
CA ILE A 83 8.64 -14.88 12.70
C ILE A 83 8.33 -13.62 13.50
N ASP A 84 7.80 -12.61 12.81
CA ASP A 84 7.52 -11.30 13.39
C ASP A 84 6.31 -10.64 12.71
N GLU A 85 5.77 -9.61 13.34
CA GLU A 85 4.54 -8.92 12.96
C GLU A 85 4.56 -7.44 13.37
N TYR A 86 4.05 -6.60 12.47
CA TYR A 86 3.86 -5.18 12.72
C TYR A 86 2.43 -4.77 12.39
N GLU A 87 1.71 -4.22 13.37
CA GLU A 87 0.33 -3.78 13.22
C GLU A 87 0.19 -2.25 13.14
N PHE A 88 -0.64 -1.78 12.21
CA PHE A 88 -1.04 -0.39 12.06
C PHE A 88 -2.55 -0.27 12.22
N GLY A 89 -2.99 0.47 13.23
CA GLY A 89 -4.39 0.90 13.34
C GLY A 89 -4.64 2.11 12.44
N LEU A 90 -5.57 2.00 11.48
CA LEU A 90 -6.01 3.14 10.68
C LEU A 90 -7.11 3.89 11.43
N THR A 91 -6.90 5.18 11.69
CA THR A 91 -7.96 6.04 12.25
C THR A 91 -8.86 6.58 11.13
N HIS A 92 -10.17 6.70 11.39
CA HIS A 92 -11.22 7.05 10.40
C HIS A 92 -10.91 8.29 9.53
N LEU A 93 -10.11 9.25 10.01
CA LEU A 93 -9.75 10.47 9.27
C LEU A 93 -8.79 10.25 8.08
N GLN A 94 -7.99 9.17 8.08
CA GLN A 94 -6.98 8.95 7.03
C GLN A 94 -7.58 8.45 5.72
N ILE A 95 -8.76 7.80 5.77
CA ILE A 95 -9.45 7.21 4.62
C ILE A 95 -10.16 8.28 3.78
N LEU A 96 -10.75 9.29 4.43
CA LEU A 96 -11.46 10.40 3.75
C LEU A 96 -10.56 11.24 2.83
N LYS A 97 -9.27 11.37 3.17
CA LYS A 97 -8.31 12.11 2.32
C LYS A 97 -7.90 11.33 1.06
N GLY A 98 -7.98 10.00 1.06
CA GLY A 98 -7.69 9.17 -0.12
C GLY A 98 -8.83 9.17 -1.15
N ILE A 99 -10.08 9.12 -0.67
CA ILE A 99 -11.27 9.10 -1.55
C ILE A 99 -11.47 10.46 -2.27
N GLY A 100 -11.15 11.58 -1.62
CA GLY A 100 -11.25 12.91 -2.23
C GLY A 100 -10.36 13.11 -3.46
N VAL A 101 -9.23 12.39 -3.55
CA VAL A 101 -8.30 12.48 -4.70
C VAL A 101 -8.77 11.60 -5.86
N ALA A 102 -9.36 10.43 -5.58
CA ALA A 102 -9.90 9.56 -6.63
C ALA A 102 -11.08 10.19 -7.39
N PHE A 103 -11.92 10.99 -6.72
CA PHE A 103 -13.02 11.71 -7.38
C PHE A 103 -12.59 12.96 -8.17
N ALA A 104 -11.52 13.64 -7.75
CA ALA A 104 -11.04 14.84 -8.45
C ALA A 104 -10.36 14.51 -9.80
N CYS A 105 -9.69 13.35 -9.92
CA CYS A 105 -9.09 12.92 -11.19
C CYS A 105 -10.08 12.22 -12.13
N GLY A 106 -11.15 11.60 -11.62
CA GLY A 106 -12.19 10.98 -12.44
C GLY A 106 -13.15 11.95 -13.13
N LEU A 107 -13.29 13.18 -12.62
CA LEU A 107 -14.21 14.18 -13.17
C LEU A 107 -13.61 15.11 -14.23
N LEU A 108 -12.29 15.06 -14.49
CA LEU A 108 -11.66 15.88 -15.54
C LEU A 108 -11.64 15.22 -16.92
N VAL A 109 -12.03 13.94 -17.05
CA VAL A 109 -12.07 13.22 -18.35
C VAL A 109 -13.50 12.81 -18.75
N GLY A 110 -14.51 13.20 -17.97
CA GLY A 110 -15.91 12.76 -18.14
C GLY A 110 -16.92 13.85 -18.53
N PHE A 111 -16.48 15.02 -19.01
CA PHE A 111 -17.38 16.09 -19.50
C PHE A 111 -17.12 16.45 -20.97
N VAL A 112 -17.04 15.44 -21.83
CA VAL A 112 -17.47 15.60 -23.22
C VAL A 112 -18.58 14.59 -23.42
N THR A 113 -19.82 15.05 -23.33
CA THR A 113 -21.00 14.72 -24.16
C THR A 113 -22.25 15.18 -23.40
N ILE A 114 -23.22 15.73 -24.14
CA ILE A 114 -24.55 16.21 -23.72
C ILE A 114 -24.59 17.69 -23.29
N ALA A 115 -24.34 18.57 -24.26
CA ALA A 115 -24.96 19.90 -24.29
C ALA A 115 -25.15 20.42 -25.73
N VAL A 116 -25.62 19.58 -26.66
CA VAL A 116 -26.23 20.06 -27.92
C VAL A 116 -27.32 19.06 -28.30
N PHE A 117 -28.52 19.19 -27.72
CA PHE A 117 -29.78 18.74 -28.35
C PHE A 117 -31.02 19.23 -27.58
N PHE A 118 -31.03 20.48 -27.11
CA PHE A 118 -32.28 21.16 -26.78
C PHE A 118 -32.10 22.66 -27.01
N GLY A 119 -32.53 23.13 -28.18
CA GLY A 119 -32.45 24.55 -28.55
C GLY A 119 -32.64 24.79 -30.03
N GLY A 120 -33.80 24.45 -30.57
CA GLY A 120 -34.15 24.71 -31.97
C GLY A 120 -35.64 24.56 -32.20
N LYS A 121 -36.44 25.44 -31.59
CA LYS A 121 -37.75 25.81 -32.13
C LYS A 121 -37.52 26.89 -33.18
N GLY A 122 -37.86 26.58 -34.41
CA GLY A 122 -37.90 27.46 -35.58
C GLY A 122 -38.62 26.73 -36.68
#